data_AF-A0ABD5XSS9-F1
#
_entry.id   AF-A0ABD5XSS9-F1
#
_cell.length_a   1.000
_cell.length_b   1.000
_cell.length_c   1.000
_cell.angle_alpha   90.00
_cell.angle_beta   90.00
_cell.angle_gamma   90.00
#
_symmetry.space_group_name_H-M   'P 1'
#
loop_
_entity.id
_entity.type
_entity.pdbx_description
1 polymer ?
#
loop_
_entity_poly.entity_id
_entity_poly.type
_entity_poly.pdbx_seq_one_letter_code
_entity_poly.pdbx_strand_id
1 'polypeptide(L)'
;MGEPDRGAPRPGAFPVAVVEAHERLALAGAVETLRARVDAGEAVHPTSVDDVRTIRRRAVAAVGTALSDGSHPALDRLRLHDLVGAIEHYDDDLARYDADRRVSLSGLDRELAEYVAIEALARNVDRASAAVAAALTGDGV
;
A
#
# COMPACT_ATOMS: atom_id res chain seq x y z
N MET A 1 -25.94 -40.47 -12.91
CA MET A 1 -25.97 -39.03 -12.57
C MET A 1 -24.87 -38.84 -11.54
N GLY A 2 -23.66 -38.51 -11.99
CA GLY A 2 -22.49 -38.38 -11.11
C GLY A 2 -22.56 -37.06 -10.35
N GLU A 3 -22.27 -37.10 -9.05
CA GLU A 3 -22.02 -35.89 -8.27
C GLU A 3 -20.98 -35.01 -8.97
N PRO A 4 -21.16 -33.68 -8.98
CA PRO A 4 -20.09 -32.79 -9.40
C PRO A 4 -18.93 -32.99 -8.43
N ASP A 5 -17.82 -33.48 -8.97
CA ASP A 5 -16.50 -33.43 -8.35
C ASP A 5 -16.28 -32.00 -7.85
N ARG A 6 -16.47 -31.79 -6.54
CA ARG A 6 -16.13 -30.53 -5.87
C ARG A 6 -14.61 -30.52 -5.80
N GLY A 7 -14.01 -30.23 -6.95
CA GLY A 7 -12.59 -30.37 -7.20
C GLY A 7 -11.80 -29.80 -6.04
N ALA A 8 -10.91 -30.63 -5.49
CA ALA A 8 -9.95 -30.19 -4.49
C ALA A 8 -9.31 -28.87 -4.94
N PRO A 9 -9.08 -27.91 -4.01
CA PRO A 9 -8.45 -26.64 -4.35
C PRO A 9 -7.20 -26.89 -5.19
N ARG A 10 -7.06 -26.18 -6.32
CA ARG A 10 -5.89 -26.33 -7.18
C ARG A 10 -4.62 -26.13 -6.31
N PRO A 11 -3.55 -26.90 -6.56
CA PRO A 11 -2.28 -26.67 -5.87
C PRO A 11 -1.89 -25.18 -5.99
N GLY A 12 -1.68 -24.51 -4.86
CA GLY A 12 -1.37 -23.07 -4.80
C GLY A 12 -2.57 -22.13 -4.56
N ALA A 13 -3.81 -22.60 -4.58
CA ALA A 13 -4.99 -21.76 -4.32
C ALA A 13 -4.98 -21.12 -2.92
N PHE A 14 -4.46 -21.84 -1.91
CA PHE A 14 -4.40 -21.37 -0.53
C PHE A 14 -3.36 -20.26 -0.33
N PRO A 15 -2.08 -20.41 -0.76
CA PRO A 15 -1.13 -19.30 -0.76
C PRO A 15 -1.62 -18.04 -1.47
N VAL A 16 -2.23 -18.17 -2.67
CA VAL A 16 -2.77 -17.02 -3.41
C VAL A 16 -3.86 -16.31 -2.61
N ALA A 17 -4.79 -17.06 -2.01
CA ALA A 17 -5.85 -16.48 -1.19
C ALA A 17 -5.31 -15.72 0.03
N VAL A 18 -4.23 -16.19 0.65
CA VAL A 18 -3.56 -15.50 1.77
C VAL A 18 -2.97 -14.17 1.32
N VAL A 19 -2.28 -14.14 0.17
CA VAL A 19 -1.73 -12.90 -0.39
C VAL A 19 -2.85 -11.91 -0.73
N GLU A 20 -3.89 -12.35 -1.42
CA GLU A 20 -5.00 -11.48 -1.77
C GLU A 20 -5.75 -10.96 -0.53
N ALA A 21 -5.89 -11.77 0.52
CA ALA A 21 -6.50 -11.35 1.77
C ALA A 21 -5.67 -10.26 2.45
N HIS A 22 -4.34 -10.45 2.51
CA HIS A 22 -3.41 -9.45 3.04
C HIS A 22 -3.55 -8.11 2.31
N GLU A 23 -3.50 -8.14 0.98
CA GLU A 23 -3.63 -6.94 0.14
C GLU A 23 -4.95 -6.20 0.39
N ARG A 24 -6.06 -6.95 0.43
CA ARG A 24 -7.40 -6.37 0.65
C ARG A 24 -7.53 -5.77 2.05
N LEU A 25 -6.96 -6.40 3.07
CA LEU A 25 -6.96 -5.88 4.43
C LEU A 25 -6.12 -4.61 4.56
N ALA A 26 -4.92 -4.59 3.97
CA ALA A 26 -4.08 -3.40 3.94
C ALA A 26 -4.78 -2.25 3.20
N LEU A 27 -5.44 -2.54 2.08
CA LEU A 27 -6.22 -1.56 1.32
C LEU A 27 -7.42 -1.02 2.12
N ALA A 28 -8.18 -1.88 2.79
CA ALA A 28 -9.30 -1.46 3.63
C ALA A 28 -8.84 -0.50 4.74
N GLY A 29 -7.77 -0.86 5.46
CA GLY A 29 -7.19 0.00 6.49
C GLY A 29 -6.61 1.30 5.94
N ALA A 30 -6.03 1.28 4.74
CA ALA A 30 -5.56 2.49 4.07
C ALA A 30 -6.71 3.44 3.72
N VAL A 31 -7.83 2.91 3.20
CA VAL A 31 -9.04 3.71 2.92
C VAL A 31 -9.59 4.33 4.21
N GLU A 32 -9.66 3.58 5.30
CA GLU A 32 -10.07 4.10 6.61
C GLU A 32 -9.14 5.21 7.10
N THR A 33 -7.82 5.01 6.95
CA THR A 33 -6.81 6.01 7.31
C THR A 33 -6.97 7.30 6.51
N LEU A 34 -7.19 7.18 5.19
CA LEU A 34 -7.39 8.34 4.31
C LEU A 34 -8.70 9.07 4.62
N ARG A 35 -9.78 8.34 4.90
CA ARG A 35 -11.05 8.93 5.33
C ARG A 35 -10.88 9.71 6.64
N ALA A 36 -10.23 9.12 7.64
CA ALA A 36 -9.98 9.78 8.91
C ALA A 36 -9.15 11.08 8.75
N ARG A 37 -8.18 11.10 7.82
CA ARG A 37 -7.40 12.30 7.47
C ARG A 37 -8.30 13.39 6.88
N VAL A 38 -9.15 13.02 5.92
CA VAL A 38 -10.12 13.94 5.30
C VAL A 38 -11.09 14.49 6.34
N ASP A 39 -11.64 13.64 7.22
CA ASP A 39 -12.56 14.03 8.29
C ASP A 39 -11.88 14.97 9.30
N ALA A 40 -10.58 14.81 9.53
CA ALA A 40 -9.75 15.72 10.35
C ALA A 40 -9.38 17.04 9.63
N GLY A 41 -9.83 17.24 8.38
CA GLY A 41 -9.57 18.44 7.59
C GLY A 41 -8.22 18.44 6.88
N GLU A 42 -7.51 17.30 6.81
CA GLU A 42 -6.30 17.20 6.01
C GLU A 42 -6.67 17.13 4.51
N ALA A 43 -6.37 18.18 3.78
CA ALA A 43 -6.49 18.21 2.32
C ALA A 43 -5.11 18.09 1.68
N VAL A 44 -4.91 17.09 0.82
CA VAL A 44 -3.68 16.98 0.03
C VAL A 44 -3.83 17.82 -1.23
N HIS A 45 -3.50 19.10 -1.11
CA HIS A 45 -3.41 20.03 -2.22
C HIS A 45 -2.00 20.63 -2.28
N PRO A 46 -1.06 19.99 -3.00
CA PRO A 46 0.30 20.48 -3.11
C PRO A 46 0.30 21.80 -3.87
N THR A 47 0.91 22.82 -3.28
CA THR A 47 1.03 24.17 -3.86
C THR A 47 2.47 24.51 -4.24
N SER A 48 3.41 23.67 -3.81
CA SER A 48 4.84 23.88 -3.99
C SER A 48 5.59 22.57 -4.23
N VAL A 49 6.83 22.69 -4.72
CA VAL A 49 7.76 21.56 -4.84
C VAL A 49 8.10 20.97 -3.47
N ASP A 50 8.11 21.78 -2.41
CA ASP A 50 8.38 21.28 -1.06
C ASP A 50 7.21 20.44 -0.52
N ASP A 51 5.97 20.72 -0.93
CA ASP A 51 4.81 19.85 -0.65
C ASP A 51 4.98 18.50 -1.34
N VAL A 52 5.37 18.49 -2.62
CA VAL A 52 5.65 17.26 -3.38
C VAL A 52 6.74 16.43 -2.69
N ARG A 53 7.85 17.07 -2.31
CA ARG A 53 8.93 16.40 -1.58
C ARG A 53 8.45 15.86 -0.23
N THR A 54 7.56 16.58 0.45
CA THR A 54 6.99 16.16 1.73
C THR A 54 6.11 14.92 1.57
N ILE A 55 5.24 14.91 0.57
CA ILE A 55 4.39 13.76 0.23
C ILE A 55 5.25 12.53 -0.04
N ARG A 56 6.25 12.64 -0.93
CA ARG A 56 7.18 11.54 -1.22
C ARG A 56 7.92 11.06 0.02
N ARG A 57 8.48 11.98 0.83
CA ARG A 57 9.20 11.62 2.07
C ARG A 57 8.30 10.87 3.05
N ARG A 58 7.04 11.27 3.20
CA ARG A 58 6.08 10.59 4.08
C ARG A 58 5.82 9.15 3.61
N ALA A 59 5.65 8.93 2.31
CA ALA A 59 5.49 7.59 1.74
C ALA A 59 6.72 6.70 2.00
N VAL A 60 7.92 7.19 1.67
CA VAL A 60 9.18 6.46 1.89
C VAL A 60 9.40 6.16 3.37
N ALA A 61 9.16 7.13 4.25
CA ALA A 61 9.29 6.94 5.69
C ALA A 61 8.31 5.90 6.22
N ALA A 62 7.05 5.91 5.77
CA ALA A 62 6.06 4.93 6.19
C ALA A 62 6.46 3.50 5.80
N VAL A 63 6.99 3.31 4.58
CA VAL A 63 7.54 2.00 4.15
C VAL A 63 8.74 1.60 5.00
N GLY A 64 9.67 2.51 5.26
CA GLY A 64 10.84 2.24 6.11
C GLY A 64 10.48 1.87 7.55
N THR A 65 9.50 2.56 8.14
CA THR A 65 8.95 2.25 9.46
C THR A 65 8.31 0.86 9.46
N ALA A 66 7.43 0.56 8.49
CA ALA A 66 6.79 -0.75 8.41
C ALA A 66 7.80 -1.91 8.23
N LEU A 67 8.89 -1.68 7.48
CA LEU A 67 9.97 -2.66 7.33
C LEU A 67 10.76 -2.91 8.62
N SER A 68 10.93 -1.87 9.44
CA SER A 68 11.78 -1.91 10.64
C SER A 68 11.02 -2.40 11.88
N ASP A 69 9.76 -1.99 12.00
CA ASP A 69 8.96 -2.15 13.21
C ASP A 69 7.89 -3.24 13.09
N GLY A 70 7.71 -3.82 11.89
CA GLY A 70 6.71 -4.85 11.61
C GLY A 70 6.87 -6.11 12.45
N SER A 71 5.76 -6.59 13.01
CA SER A 71 5.71 -7.75 13.90
C SER A 71 5.66 -9.08 13.12
N HIS A 72 5.44 -9.02 11.80
CA HIS A 72 5.25 -10.20 10.95
C HIS A 72 6.15 -10.14 9.71
N PRO A 73 7.49 -10.22 9.87
CA PRO A 73 8.44 -9.81 8.84
C PRO A 73 8.36 -10.60 7.52
N ALA A 74 7.79 -11.80 7.51
CA ALA A 74 7.59 -12.58 6.29
C ALA A 74 6.38 -12.06 5.48
N LEU A 75 5.27 -11.73 6.14
CA LEU A 75 4.07 -11.19 5.51
C LEU A 75 4.25 -9.71 5.17
N ASP A 76 4.89 -8.94 6.05
CA ASP A 76 5.15 -7.52 5.84
C ASP A 76 6.01 -7.31 4.59
N ARG A 77 7.10 -8.07 4.45
CA ARG A 77 8.01 -7.95 3.30
C ARG A 77 7.33 -8.23 1.97
N LEU A 78 6.37 -9.15 1.92
CA LEU A 78 5.65 -9.47 0.69
C LEU A 78 4.97 -8.20 0.16
N ARG A 79 4.21 -7.51 1.01
CA ARG A 79 3.49 -6.31 0.58
C ARG A 79 4.39 -5.11 0.42
N LEU A 80 5.36 -4.93 1.30
CA LEU A 80 6.27 -3.77 1.27
C LEU A 80 7.18 -3.79 0.05
N HIS A 81 7.57 -4.96 -0.45
CA HIS A 81 8.33 -5.09 -1.69
C HIS A 81 7.59 -4.44 -2.88
N ASP A 82 6.29 -4.70 -3.02
CA ASP A 82 5.49 -4.10 -4.10
C ASP A 82 5.37 -2.59 -3.95
N LEU A 83 5.25 -2.08 -2.71
CA LEU A 83 5.20 -0.64 -2.44
C LEU A 83 6.53 0.05 -2.75
N VAL A 84 7.67 -0.60 -2.51
CA VAL A 84 8.98 -0.09 -2.92
C VAL A 84 9.06 0.01 -4.44
N GLY A 85 8.65 -1.04 -5.16
CA GLY A 85 8.62 -1.01 -6.64
C GLY A 85 7.68 0.07 -7.19
N ALA A 86 6.55 0.34 -6.52
CA ALA A 86 5.67 1.44 -6.88
C ALA A 86 6.33 2.82 -6.68
N ILE A 87 7.04 3.04 -5.56
CA ILE A 87 7.80 4.28 -5.33
C ILE A 87 8.83 4.49 -6.44
N GLU A 88 9.61 3.46 -6.79
CA GLU A 88 10.61 3.54 -7.86
C GLU A 88 9.97 3.89 -9.20
N HIS A 89 8.84 3.26 -9.52
CA HIS A 89 8.09 3.56 -10.74
C HIS A 89 7.64 5.02 -10.82
N TYR A 90 7.09 5.57 -9.74
CA TYR A 90 6.65 6.97 -9.72
C TYR A 90 7.82 7.95 -9.67
N ASP A 91 8.94 7.58 -9.04
CA ASP A 91 10.18 8.36 -9.09
C ASP A 91 10.70 8.46 -10.52
N ASP A 92 10.68 7.36 -11.27
CA ASP A 92 11.06 7.31 -12.68
C ASP A 92 10.12 8.15 -13.57
N ASP A 93 8.80 8.05 -13.34
CA ASP A 93 7.81 8.87 -14.04
C ASP A 93 8.01 10.36 -13.74
N LEU A 94 8.32 10.71 -12.48
CA LEU A 94 8.64 12.10 -12.10
C LEU A 94 9.95 12.58 -12.73
N ALA A 95 10.96 11.71 -12.83
CA ALA A 95 12.26 12.05 -13.42
C ALA A 95 12.19 12.31 -14.94
N ARG A 96 11.15 11.81 -15.62
CA ARG A 96 10.89 12.11 -17.04
C ARG A 96 10.40 13.54 -17.28
N TYR A 97 9.95 14.24 -16.24
CA TYR A 97 9.63 15.66 -16.37
C TYR A 97 10.92 16.48 -16.43
N ASP A 98 11.12 17.12 -17.59
CA ASP A 98 12.30 17.92 -17.90
C ASP A 98 12.40 19.16 -17.00
N ALA A 99 13.56 19.39 -16.39
CA ALA A 99 13.79 20.51 -15.45
C ALA A 99 13.61 21.88 -16.12
N ASP A 100 13.75 21.94 -17.45
CA ASP A 100 13.59 23.14 -18.25
C ASP A 100 12.13 23.39 -18.70
N ARG A 101 11.22 22.44 -18.44
CA ARG A 101 9.79 22.57 -18.74
C ARG A 101 8.99 22.85 -17.47
N ARG A 102 8.22 23.94 -17.50
CA ARG A 102 7.24 24.22 -16.43
C ARG A 102 6.13 23.16 -16.48
N VAL A 103 6.06 22.32 -15.47
CA VAL A 103 4.96 21.36 -15.25
C VAL A 103 3.97 21.96 -14.27
N SER A 104 2.68 21.88 -14.57
CA SER A 104 1.64 22.27 -13.62
C SER A 104 1.50 21.21 -12.55
N LEU A 105 1.32 21.61 -11.28
CA LEU A 105 1.12 20.65 -10.18
C LEU A 105 -0.12 19.78 -10.38
N SER A 106 -1.17 20.33 -11.00
CA SER A 106 -2.37 19.57 -11.39
C SER A 106 -2.08 18.45 -12.41
N GLY A 107 -0.97 18.54 -13.14
CA GLY A 107 -0.50 17.49 -14.04
C GLY A 107 0.18 16.32 -13.32
N LEU A 108 0.48 16.49 -12.03
CA LEU A 108 1.10 15.50 -11.15
C LEU A 108 0.12 14.89 -10.15
N ASP A 109 -1.17 15.28 -10.18
CA ASP A 109 -2.16 14.87 -9.18
C ASP A 109 -2.24 13.34 -9.04
N ARG A 110 -2.06 12.60 -10.14
CA ARG A 110 -2.06 11.14 -10.15
C ARG A 110 -0.85 10.59 -9.40
N GLU A 111 0.36 10.98 -9.77
CA GLU A 111 1.60 10.51 -9.14
C GLU A 111 1.63 10.88 -7.65
N LEU A 112 1.15 12.08 -7.30
CA LEU A 112 1.07 12.54 -5.91
C LEU A 112 0.02 11.78 -5.10
N ALA A 113 -1.14 11.47 -5.69
CA ALA A 113 -2.14 10.62 -5.06
C ALA A 113 -1.61 9.22 -4.76
N GLU A 114 -0.75 8.67 -5.64
CA GLU A 114 -0.17 7.35 -5.45
C GLU A 114 0.82 7.32 -4.27
N TYR A 115 1.68 8.34 -4.10
CA TYR A 115 2.50 8.42 -2.88
C TYR A 115 1.65 8.50 -1.60
N VAL A 116 0.53 9.23 -1.62
CA VAL A 116 -0.39 9.30 -0.49
C VAL A 116 -1.04 7.94 -0.20
N ALA A 117 -1.40 7.20 -1.26
CA ALA A 117 -1.93 5.85 -1.13
C ALA A 117 -0.87 4.88 -0.58
N ILE A 118 0.37 4.95 -1.07
CA ILE A 118 1.51 4.15 -0.58
C ILE A 118 1.77 4.42 0.90
N GLU A 119 1.77 5.69 1.32
CA GLU A 119 1.89 6.06 2.74
C GLU A 119 0.81 5.37 3.59
N ALA A 120 -0.45 5.45 3.16
CA ALA A 120 -1.58 4.87 3.89
C ALA A 120 -1.52 3.34 3.91
N LEU A 121 -1.15 2.70 2.80
CA LEU A 121 -0.96 1.25 2.69
C LEU A 121 0.14 0.77 3.62
N ALA A 122 1.32 1.38 3.57
CA ALA A 122 2.46 1.00 4.38
C ALA A 122 2.14 1.03 5.89
N ARG A 123 1.42 2.06 6.34
CA ARG A 123 0.95 2.18 7.75
C ARG A 123 0.00 1.07 8.19
N ASN A 124 -0.61 0.34 7.27
CA ASN A 124 -1.60 -0.71 7.56
C ASN A 124 -1.10 -2.12 7.26
N VAL A 125 0.12 -2.28 6.74
CA VAL A 125 0.70 -3.60 6.43
C VAL A 125 0.78 -4.49 7.66
N ASP A 126 1.33 -4.00 8.77
CA ASP A 126 1.51 -4.81 10.00
C ASP A 126 0.16 -5.30 10.55
N ARG A 127 -0.86 -4.43 10.56
CA ARG A 127 -2.23 -4.82 10.94
C ARG A 127 -2.79 -5.91 10.02
N ALA A 128 -2.59 -5.78 8.70
CA ALA A 128 -3.05 -6.78 7.74
C ALA A 128 -2.32 -8.12 7.95
N SER A 129 -1.01 -8.08 8.21
CA SER A 129 -0.22 -9.25 8.53
C SER A 129 -0.67 -9.94 9.81
N ALA A 130 -0.97 -9.17 10.86
CA ALA A 130 -1.49 -9.71 12.12
C ALA A 130 -2.83 -10.42 11.94
N ALA A 131 -3.74 -9.82 11.17
CA ALA A 131 -5.04 -10.43 10.89
C ALA A 131 -4.91 -11.74 10.09
N VAL A 132 -4.04 -11.77 9.08
CA VAL A 132 -3.74 -12.99 8.32
C VAL A 132 -3.08 -14.05 9.22
N ALA A 133 -2.10 -13.67 10.03
CA ALA A 133 -1.43 -14.58 10.95
C ALA A 133 -2.40 -15.22 11.94
N ALA A 134 -3.28 -14.44 12.56
CA ALA A 134 -4.31 -14.95 13.48
C ALA A 134 -5.27 -15.94 12.80
N ALA A 135 -5.67 -15.66 11.56
CA ALA A 135 -6.51 -16.57 10.78
C ALA A 135 -5.81 -17.89 10.44
N LEU A 136 -4.48 -17.87 10.24
CA LEU A 136 -3.68 -19.06 9.94
C LEU A 136 -3.38 -19.91 11.18
N THR A 137 -3.21 -19.29 12.36
CA THR A 137 -2.96 -20.02 13.62
C THR A 137 -4.22 -20.52 14.30
N GLY A 138 -5.41 -20.07 13.85
CA GLY A 138 -6.69 -20.43 14.45
C GLY A 138 -7.01 -19.62 15.71
N ASP A 139 -6.28 -18.54 15.96
CA ASP A 139 -6.52 -17.60 17.08
C ASP A 139 -7.58 -16.54 16.74
N GLY A 140 -8.39 -16.79 15.71
CA GLY A 140 -9.44 -15.88 15.24
C GLY A 140 -10.77 -16.08 15.95
N VAL A 141 -10.93 -15.34 17.06
CA VAL A 141 -12.14 -15.18 17.93
C VAL A 141 -12.51 -16.38 18.80
#